data_AF-A0A2V9YCZ8-F1
#
_entry.id   AF-A0A2V9YCZ8-F1
#
_cell.length_a   1.000
_cell.length_b   1.000
_cell.length_c   1.000
_cell.angle_alpha   90.00
_cell.angle_beta   90.00
_cell.angle_gamma   90.00
#
_symmetry.space_group_name_H-M   'P 1'
#
loop_
_entity.id
_entity.type
_entity.pdbx_description
1 polymer ?
#
loop_
_entity_poly.entity_id
_entity_poly.type
_entity_poly.pdbx_seq_one_letter_code
_entity_poly.pdbx_strand_id
1 'polypeptide(L)'
;MKSVVLFLCCFAAIPAFAARQCSQGNGSDRLEMPGGYVAQVAASADKPGQCRASITTQDGKTVYELTDREIALNPISGKDVNGDGKPDAVIETHPARGACCWNYYVVTPGEEQPLLRQFATSVPLNFEDKLGDGKVEIWTRDFAFDGVDGFPHSESPFPLIFFRMKGANVYNVSQLFWTDYQREIEDAKNGISKEDAEALTKEEGENAKPPQEGDPKAIHLRSV
;
A
#
# COMPACT_ATOMS: atom_id res chain seq x y z
N MET A 1 19.53 60.05 18.43
CA MET A 1 19.85 58.62 18.34
C MET A 1 18.54 57.84 18.24
N LYS A 2 18.23 57.28 17.07
CA LYS A 2 17.15 56.31 16.88
C LYS A 2 17.72 55.17 16.04
N SER A 3 17.97 54.03 16.68
CA SER A 3 18.45 52.82 16.01
C SER A 3 17.26 52.09 15.40
N VAL A 4 17.33 51.85 14.08
CA VAL A 4 16.39 50.98 13.37
C VAL A 4 17.01 49.58 13.34
N VAL A 5 16.33 48.62 13.97
CA VAL A 5 16.71 47.21 13.93
C VAL A 5 16.05 46.58 12.71
N LEU A 6 16.86 46.14 11.75
CA LEU A 6 16.41 45.44 10.55
C LEU A 6 16.30 43.95 10.88
N PHE A 7 15.08 43.43 10.98
CA PHE A 7 14.81 42.00 11.19
C PHE A 7 14.94 41.27 9.85
N LEU A 8 16.00 40.48 9.70
CA LEU A 8 16.24 39.63 8.54
C LEU A 8 15.43 38.33 8.72
N CYS A 9 14.28 38.23 8.05
CA CYS A 9 13.52 36.98 7.98
C CYS A 9 14.25 35.97 7.08
N CYS A 10 14.98 35.03 7.67
CA CYS A 10 15.40 33.81 7.00
C CYS A 10 14.16 32.92 6.76
N PHE A 11 13.63 32.94 5.54
CA PHE A 11 12.72 31.89 5.08
C PHE A 11 13.52 30.59 4.97
N ALA A 12 13.30 29.67 5.90
CA ALA A 12 13.73 28.29 5.74
C ALA A 12 12.94 27.68 4.57
N ALA A 13 13.61 27.46 3.44
CA ALA A 13 13.05 26.70 2.33
C ALA A 13 12.81 25.27 2.82
N ILE A 14 11.54 24.90 3.01
CA ILE A 14 11.15 23.51 3.21
C ILE A 14 11.55 22.78 1.91
N PRO A 15 12.43 21.76 1.94
CA PRO A 15 12.74 21.01 0.75
C PRO A 15 11.44 20.38 0.25
N ALA A 16 11.03 20.75 -0.96
CA ALA A 16 9.98 20.03 -1.66
C ALA A 16 10.45 18.57 -1.76
N PHE A 17 9.75 17.64 -1.12
CA PHE A 17 9.92 16.23 -1.37
C PHE A 17 9.62 16.04 -2.86
N ALA A 18 10.67 15.92 -3.67
CA ALA A 18 10.53 15.58 -5.08
C ALA A 18 9.75 14.27 -5.14
N ALA A 19 8.66 14.27 -5.89
CA ALA A 19 7.83 13.07 -6.02
C ALA A 19 8.71 11.94 -6.58
N ARG A 20 8.77 10.80 -5.87
CA ARG A 20 9.56 9.61 -6.25
C ARG A 20 8.91 8.83 -7.39
N GLN A 21 8.46 9.54 -8.42
CA GLN A 21 7.59 9.01 -9.47
C GLN A 21 7.80 9.71 -10.81
N CYS A 22 7.42 9.01 -11.87
CA CYS A 22 7.20 9.55 -13.19
C CYS A 22 5.74 9.30 -13.61
N SER A 23 5.12 10.33 -14.15
CA SER A 23 3.73 10.35 -14.62
C SER A 23 3.67 10.90 -16.04
N GLN A 24 3.12 10.13 -16.96
CA GLN A 24 2.91 10.50 -18.37
C GLN A 24 4.18 11.03 -19.04
N GLY A 25 5.32 10.40 -18.74
CA GLY A 25 6.63 10.79 -19.24
C GLY A 25 7.22 12.05 -18.59
N ASN A 26 6.72 12.48 -17.43
CA ASN A 26 7.25 13.60 -16.67
C ASN A 26 7.64 13.17 -15.25
N GLY A 27 8.75 13.68 -14.75
CA GLY A 27 9.28 13.32 -13.44
C GLY A 27 10.37 12.27 -13.52
N SER A 28 11.12 12.15 -12.43
CA SER A 28 12.21 11.21 -12.29
C SER A 28 12.54 11.00 -10.83
N ASP A 29 13.02 9.80 -10.51
CA ASP A 29 13.63 9.50 -9.23
C ASP A 29 14.86 8.60 -9.44
N ARG A 30 15.78 8.64 -8.48
CA ARG A 30 16.98 7.80 -8.49
C ARG A 30 17.34 7.42 -7.06
N LEU A 31 17.59 6.14 -6.87
CA LEU A 31 18.02 5.55 -5.62
C LEU A 31 19.27 4.71 -5.85
N GLU A 32 20.37 5.10 -5.19
CA GLU A 32 21.52 4.22 -5.02
C GLU A 32 21.16 3.16 -3.97
N MET A 33 21.29 1.89 -4.34
CA MET A 33 20.97 0.74 -3.49
C MET A 33 22.26 0.09 -2.95
N PRO A 34 22.20 -0.58 -1.79
CA PRO A 34 23.31 -1.41 -1.34
C PRO A 34 23.72 -2.44 -2.42
N GLY A 35 24.99 -2.86 -2.41
CA GLY A 35 25.51 -3.80 -3.40
C GLY A 35 25.89 -3.19 -4.76
N GLY A 36 25.85 -1.85 -4.89
CA GLY A 36 26.29 -1.16 -6.11
C GLY A 36 25.26 -1.21 -7.24
N TYR A 37 23.98 -1.22 -6.88
CA TYR A 37 22.87 -1.12 -7.81
C TYR A 37 22.23 0.27 -7.76
N VAL A 38 21.55 0.64 -8.83
CA VAL A 38 20.82 1.91 -8.96
C VAL A 38 19.41 1.60 -9.44
N ALA A 39 18.40 1.95 -8.67
CA ALA A 39 17.02 1.99 -9.13
C ALA A 39 16.72 3.40 -9.64
N GLN A 40 16.20 3.51 -10.85
CA GLN A 40 15.86 4.79 -11.46
C GLN A 40 14.48 4.72 -12.09
N VAL A 41 13.73 5.81 -11.96
CA VAL A 41 12.51 6.08 -12.71
C VAL A 41 12.70 7.38 -13.47
N ALA A 42 12.32 7.41 -14.75
CA ALA A 42 12.38 8.62 -15.58
C ALA A 42 11.45 8.50 -16.79
N ALA A 43 11.33 9.57 -17.57
CA ALA A 43 10.69 9.52 -18.89
C ALA A 43 11.36 8.48 -19.79
N SER A 44 10.55 7.70 -20.52
CA SER A 44 11.07 6.73 -21.50
C SER A 44 11.51 7.45 -22.77
N ALA A 45 12.80 7.35 -23.12
CA ALA A 45 13.35 7.94 -24.34
C ALA A 45 12.69 7.38 -25.62
N ASP A 46 12.32 6.09 -25.60
CA ASP A 46 11.83 5.38 -26.78
C ASP A 46 10.30 5.34 -26.88
N LYS A 47 9.59 5.71 -25.80
CA LYS A 47 8.12 5.66 -25.73
C LYS A 47 7.57 6.99 -25.22
N PRO A 48 7.28 7.95 -26.12
CA PRO A 48 6.74 9.25 -25.74
C PRO A 48 5.51 9.14 -24.83
N GLY A 49 5.50 9.91 -23.74
CA GLY A 49 4.41 9.90 -22.75
C GLY A 49 4.38 8.67 -21.83
N GLN A 50 5.39 7.79 -21.90
CA GLN A 50 5.60 6.73 -20.92
C GLN A 50 6.80 7.03 -20.03
N CYS A 51 6.81 6.38 -18.89
CA CYS A 51 7.90 6.30 -17.94
C CYS A 51 8.63 4.97 -18.10
N ARG A 52 9.88 4.94 -17.65
CA ARG A 52 10.70 3.74 -17.53
C ARG A 52 11.18 3.63 -16.09
N ALA A 53 11.04 2.46 -15.49
CA ALA A 53 11.85 2.04 -14.35
C ALA A 53 12.98 1.16 -14.86
N SER A 54 14.16 1.36 -14.31
CA SER A 54 15.34 0.53 -14.58
C SER A 54 16.11 0.31 -13.29
N ILE A 55 16.60 -0.92 -13.13
CA ILE A 55 17.59 -1.26 -12.12
C ILE A 55 18.87 -1.61 -12.85
N THR A 56 19.94 -0.88 -12.57
CA THR A 56 21.24 -1.05 -13.21
C THR A 56 22.30 -1.34 -12.16
N THR A 57 23.40 -1.96 -12.57
CA THR A 57 24.66 -1.93 -11.82
C THR A 57 25.30 -0.53 -11.90
N GLN A 58 26.31 -0.25 -11.05
CA GLN A 58 27.05 1.01 -11.05
C GLN A 58 27.76 1.34 -12.38
N ASP A 59 28.18 0.34 -13.14
CA ASP A 59 28.77 0.49 -14.48
C ASP A 59 27.72 0.65 -15.59
N GLY A 60 26.43 0.69 -15.25
CA GLY A 60 25.33 1.01 -16.17
C GLY A 60 24.72 -0.19 -16.88
N LYS A 61 25.09 -1.43 -16.54
CA LYS A 61 24.42 -2.62 -17.10
C LYS A 61 23.02 -2.77 -16.51
N THR A 62 22.01 -2.85 -17.38
CA THR A 62 20.62 -3.10 -16.98
C THR A 62 20.46 -4.52 -16.42
N VAL A 63 19.89 -4.61 -15.22
CA VAL A 63 19.50 -5.84 -14.52
C VAL A 63 18.02 -6.12 -14.75
N TYR A 64 17.19 -5.10 -14.67
CA TYR A 64 15.75 -5.18 -14.90
C TYR A 64 15.23 -3.85 -15.40
N GLU A 65 14.21 -3.86 -16.26
CA GLU A 65 13.51 -2.65 -16.69
C GLU A 65 12.05 -2.93 -17.02
N LEU A 66 11.21 -1.91 -16.87
CA LEU A 66 9.83 -1.91 -17.35
C LEU A 66 9.42 -0.51 -17.80
N THR A 67 8.37 -0.43 -18.61
CA THR A 67 7.78 0.83 -19.05
C THR A 67 6.27 0.83 -18.80
N ASP A 68 5.76 1.92 -18.27
CA ASP A 68 4.33 2.15 -18.01
C ASP A 68 4.06 3.67 -18.07
N ARG A 69 2.80 4.10 -18.13
CA ARG A 69 2.44 5.52 -18.10
C ARG A 69 2.72 6.17 -16.76
N GLU A 70 2.61 5.42 -15.68
CA GLU A 70 2.78 5.91 -14.32
C GLU A 70 3.64 4.90 -13.54
N ILE A 71 4.79 5.34 -13.05
CA ILE A 71 5.72 4.49 -12.30
C ILE A 71 6.25 5.24 -11.09
N ALA A 72 6.33 4.58 -9.95
CA ALA A 72 7.00 5.08 -8.75
C ALA A 72 8.00 4.07 -8.19
N LEU A 73 9.03 4.57 -7.50
CA LEU A 73 9.87 3.75 -6.64
C LEU A 73 9.27 3.77 -5.23
N ASN A 74 8.85 2.61 -4.73
CA ASN A 74 8.35 2.51 -3.37
C ASN A 74 9.49 2.88 -2.39
N PRO A 75 9.21 3.68 -1.33
CA PRO A 75 10.20 4.08 -0.34
C PRO A 75 10.95 2.94 0.37
N ILE A 76 10.41 1.72 0.39
CA ILE A 76 11.04 0.54 0.97
C ILE A 76 12.24 0.04 0.15
N SER A 77 12.35 0.45 -1.11
CA SER A 77 13.43 0.03 -2.01
C SER A 77 14.81 0.27 -1.38
N GLY A 78 15.74 -0.67 -1.60
CA GLY A 78 17.05 -0.71 -0.98
C GLY A 78 17.10 -1.52 0.34
N LYS A 79 15.95 -2.00 0.84
CA LYS A 79 15.86 -2.92 1.99
C LYS A 79 15.60 -4.36 1.53
N ASP A 80 15.84 -5.31 2.42
CA ASP A 80 15.48 -6.72 2.24
C ASP A 80 13.97 -6.91 2.47
N VAL A 81 13.20 -7.01 1.38
CA VAL A 81 11.75 -7.19 1.39
C VAL A 81 11.40 -8.68 1.44
N ASN A 82 12.23 -9.52 0.83
CA ASN A 82 11.97 -10.94 0.66
C ASN A 82 12.58 -11.85 1.75
N GLY A 83 13.35 -11.30 2.69
CA GLY A 83 14.00 -12.00 3.79
C GLY A 83 15.22 -12.87 3.40
N ASP A 84 15.88 -12.60 2.27
CA ASP A 84 17.06 -13.34 1.80
C ASP A 84 18.41 -12.69 2.17
N GLY A 85 18.37 -11.52 2.80
CA GLY A 85 19.53 -10.74 3.21
C GLY A 85 20.09 -9.79 2.14
N LYS A 86 19.46 -9.66 0.97
CA LYS A 86 19.86 -8.76 -0.13
C LYS A 86 18.89 -7.58 -0.26
N PRO A 87 19.33 -6.44 -0.81
CA PRO A 87 18.46 -5.30 -1.04
C PRO A 87 17.54 -5.53 -2.24
N ASP A 88 16.26 -5.21 -2.07
CA ASP A 88 15.23 -5.30 -3.10
C ASP A 88 14.83 -3.91 -3.60
N ALA A 89 14.47 -3.82 -4.88
CA ALA A 89 13.73 -2.69 -5.42
C ALA A 89 12.25 -3.07 -5.50
N VAL A 90 11.38 -2.15 -5.08
CA VAL A 90 9.93 -2.30 -5.22
C VAL A 90 9.44 -1.18 -6.12
N ILE A 91 9.04 -1.56 -7.33
CA ILE A 91 8.52 -0.64 -8.35
C ILE A 91 7.00 -0.72 -8.34
N GLU A 92 6.34 0.42 -8.30
CA GLU A 92 4.88 0.52 -8.38
C GLU A 92 4.47 1.03 -9.75
N THR A 93 3.45 0.42 -10.36
CA THR A 93 2.74 1.03 -11.50
C THR A 93 1.26 1.11 -11.19
N HIS A 94 0.63 2.16 -11.69
CA HIS A 94 -0.81 2.34 -11.55
C HIS A 94 -1.41 2.80 -12.87
N PRO A 95 -2.68 2.47 -13.15
CA PRO A 95 -3.37 3.00 -14.31
C PRO A 95 -3.45 4.52 -14.19
N ALA A 96 -3.32 5.19 -15.32
CA ALA A 96 -3.71 6.57 -15.42
C ALA A 96 -5.26 6.65 -15.27
N ARG A 97 -5.74 7.47 -14.35
CA ARG A 97 -7.15 7.92 -14.23
C ARG A 97 -8.19 6.85 -13.82
N GLY A 98 -8.13 6.41 -12.56
CA GLY A 98 -9.31 5.87 -11.85
C GLY A 98 -9.82 4.50 -12.30
N ALA A 99 -9.09 3.79 -13.16
CA ALA A 99 -9.28 2.35 -13.35
C ALA A 99 -8.51 1.58 -12.26
N CYS A 100 -8.88 0.31 -12.03
CA CYS A 100 -7.97 -0.70 -11.47
C CYS A 100 -6.83 -0.96 -12.49
N CYS A 101 -5.60 -1.32 -12.11
CA CYS A 101 -5.16 -1.91 -10.85
C CYS A 101 -3.74 -1.45 -10.47
N TRP A 102 -3.38 -1.55 -9.19
CA TRP A 102 -1.99 -1.36 -8.76
C TRP A 102 -1.18 -2.60 -9.12
N ASN A 103 0.01 -2.40 -9.67
CA ASN A 103 1.01 -3.44 -9.84
C ASN A 103 2.25 -3.12 -9.01
N TYR A 104 2.82 -4.14 -8.40
CA TYR A 104 4.07 -4.04 -7.65
C TYR A 104 5.05 -5.09 -8.16
N TYR A 105 6.28 -4.66 -8.42
CA TYR A 105 7.35 -5.53 -8.92
C TYR A 105 8.46 -5.53 -7.87
N VAL A 106 8.65 -6.68 -7.22
CA VAL A 106 9.75 -6.90 -6.26
C VAL A 106 10.92 -7.53 -7.00
N VAL A 107 12.02 -6.79 -7.07
CA VAL A 107 13.20 -7.14 -7.85
C VAL A 107 14.41 -7.23 -6.93
N THR A 108 15.08 -8.38 -6.91
CA THR A 108 16.34 -8.61 -6.18
C THR A 108 17.49 -8.63 -7.19
N PRO A 109 18.31 -7.57 -7.23
CA PRO A 109 19.41 -7.51 -8.18
C PRO A 109 20.49 -8.56 -7.86
N GLY A 110 21.08 -9.14 -8.91
CA GLY A 110 22.13 -10.16 -8.76
C GLY A 110 21.62 -11.61 -8.65
N GLU A 111 20.31 -11.82 -8.63
CA GLU A 111 19.70 -13.14 -8.84
C GLU A 111 19.69 -13.52 -10.33
N GLU A 112 19.64 -14.84 -10.61
CA GLU A 112 19.48 -15.34 -11.99
C GLU A 112 18.16 -14.86 -12.61
N GLN A 113 17.11 -14.79 -11.79
CA GLN A 113 15.82 -14.19 -12.14
C GLN A 113 15.57 -12.99 -11.23
N PRO A 114 15.97 -11.76 -11.62
CA PRO A 114 15.88 -10.60 -10.75
C PRO A 114 14.47 -10.26 -10.32
N LEU A 115 13.47 -10.42 -11.21
CA LEU A 115 12.06 -10.23 -10.84
C LEU A 115 11.59 -11.44 -10.05
N LEU A 116 11.47 -11.28 -8.73
CA LEU A 116 11.01 -12.36 -7.85
C LEU A 116 9.50 -12.49 -7.82
N ARG A 117 8.81 -11.36 -7.77
CA ARG A 117 7.36 -11.35 -7.63
C ARG A 117 6.74 -10.12 -8.27
N GLN A 118 5.63 -10.37 -8.96
CA GLN A 118 4.67 -9.34 -9.32
C GLN A 118 3.39 -9.53 -8.50
N PHE A 119 2.89 -8.44 -7.94
CA PHE A 119 1.55 -8.34 -7.37
C PHE A 119 0.68 -7.51 -8.29
N ALA A 120 -0.58 -7.92 -8.45
CA ALA A 120 -1.61 -7.14 -9.12
C ALA A 120 -2.82 -7.09 -8.17
N THR A 121 -3.21 -5.89 -7.75
CA THR A 121 -4.23 -5.70 -6.71
C THR A 121 -5.19 -4.59 -7.07
N SER A 122 -6.45 -4.73 -6.66
CA SER A 122 -7.49 -3.70 -6.79
C SER A 122 -7.49 -2.70 -5.63
N VAL A 123 -6.48 -2.78 -4.76
CA VAL A 123 -6.23 -1.90 -3.63
C VAL A 123 -4.73 -1.68 -3.50
N PRO A 124 -4.27 -0.53 -3.00
CA PRO A 124 -2.84 -0.28 -2.83
C PRO A 124 -2.25 -1.21 -1.77
N LEU A 125 -1.03 -1.68 -2.00
CA LEU A 125 -0.20 -2.37 -1.02
C LEU A 125 0.74 -1.39 -0.34
N ASN A 126 0.89 -1.54 0.98
CA ASN A 126 1.89 -0.86 1.77
C ASN A 126 3.04 -1.80 2.08
N PHE A 127 4.26 -1.27 2.18
CA PHE A 127 5.47 -2.00 2.52
C PHE A 127 6.17 -1.30 3.68
N GLU A 128 6.31 -1.97 4.81
CA GLU A 128 6.85 -1.37 6.03
C GLU A 128 7.40 -2.45 6.97
N ASP A 129 8.51 -2.18 7.66
CA ASP A 129 8.90 -2.96 8.85
C ASP A 129 8.05 -2.46 10.02
N LYS A 130 6.82 -2.96 10.08
CA LYS A 130 5.79 -2.44 10.97
C LYS A 130 5.99 -2.94 12.40
N LEU A 131 6.57 -4.13 12.55
CA LEU A 131 6.92 -4.70 13.86
C LEU A 131 8.26 -4.19 14.41
N GLY A 132 9.09 -3.56 13.58
CA GLY A 132 10.44 -3.13 13.96
C GLY A 132 11.39 -4.30 14.20
N ASP A 133 11.12 -5.47 13.62
CA ASP A 133 11.93 -6.68 13.76
C ASP A 133 12.93 -6.86 12.60
N GLY A 134 13.06 -5.84 11.74
CA GLY A 134 13.95 -5.83 10.59
C GLY A 134 13.38 -6.55 9.37
N LYS A 135 12.12 -7.01 9.40
CA LYS A 135 11.46 -7.69 8.29
C LYS A 135 10.35 -6.81 7.73
N VAL A 136 10.20 -6.82 6.42
CA VAL A 136 9.17 -6.03 5.75
C VAL A 136 7.85 -6.79 5.74
N GLU A 137 6.80 -6.14 6.23
CA GLU A 137 5.41 -6.53 6.01
C GLU A 137 4.82 -5.83 4.79
N ILE A 138 4.07 -6.61 4.03
CA ILE A 138 3.21 -6.14 2.95
C ILE A 138 1.79 -6.15 3.49
N TRP A 139 1.11 -5.01 3.51
CA TRP A 139 -0.22 -4.94 4.10
C TRP A 139 -1.20 -4.06 3.33
N THR A 140 -2.48 -4.43 3.41
CA THR A 140 -3.56 -3.76 2.70
C THR A 140 -4.90 -3.97 3.43
N ARG A 141 -5.97 -3.46 2.84
CA ARG A 141 -7.36 -3.63 3.23
C ARG A 141 -8.00 -4.70 2.34
N ASP A 142 -8.55 -5.76 2.93
CA ASP A 142 -9.23 -6.81 2.17
C ASP A 142 -10.63 -6.37 1.77
N PHE A 143 -10.94 -6.39 0.48
CA PHE A 143 -12.24 -6.01 -0.09
C PHE A 143 -13.19 -7.22 -0.22
N ALA A 144 -12.86 -8.37 0.37
CA ALA A 144 -13.69 -9.58 0.33
C ALA A 144 -15.14 -9.37 0.82
N PHE A 145 -15.38 -8.37 1.66
CA PHE A 145 -16.70 -8.05 2.20
C PHE A 145 -17.32 -6.78 1.61
N ASP A 146 -16.76 -6.24 0.52
CA ASP A 146 -17.33 -5.09 -0.20
C ASP A 146 -18.71 -5.44 -0.75
N GLY A 147 -19.74 -4.70 -0.35
CA GLY A 147 -21.09 -4.91 -0.88
C GLY A 147 -21.85 -6.09 -0.29
N VAL A 148 -21.32 -6.76 0.74
CA VAL A 148 -22.01 -7.90 1.38
C VAL A 148 -23.38 -7.46 1.85
N ASP A 149 -24.40 -8.25 1.54
CA ASP A 149 -25.81 -7.97 1.85
C ASP A 149 -26.35 -6.62 1.34
N GLY A 150 -25.74 -6.07 0.29
CA GLY A 150 -26.13 -4.79 -0.28
C GLY A 150 -25.66 -3.57 0.51
N PHE A 151 -24.76 -3.75 1.49
CA PHE A 151 -24.11 -2.63 2.15
C PHE A 151 -23.38 -1.74 1.13
N PRO A 152 -23.49 -0.41 1.20
CA PRO A 152 -22.70 0.44 0.31
C PRO A 152 -21.21 0.27 0.62
N HIS A 153 -20.36 0.51 -0.40
CA HIS A 153 -18.89 0.43 -0.26
C HIS A 153 -18.37 1.24 0.95
N SER A 154 -18.94 2.43 1.20
CA SER A 154 -18.55 3.30 2.32
C SER A 154 -18.85 2.73 3.70
N GLU A 155 -19.72 1.71 3.80
CA GLU A 155 -20.14 1.08 5.05
C GLU A 155 -19.70 -0.39 5.12
N SER A 156 -19.04 -0.89 4.08
CA SER A 156 -18.55 -2.27 4.05
C SER A 156 -17.29 -2.43 4.90
N PRO A 157 -17.12 -3.55 5.62
CA PRO A 157 -15.93 -3.77 6.42
C PRO A 157 -14.74 -4.14 5.52
N PHE A 158 -13.61 -3.46 5.73
CA PHE A 158 -12.35 -3.74 5.04
C PHE A 158 -11.27 -4.08 6.05
N PRO A 159 -11.19 -5.35 6.50
CA PRO A 159 -10.21 -5.75 7.51
C PRO A 159 -8.79 -5.61 6.97
N LEU A 160 -7.84 -5.26 7.85
CA LEU A 160 -6.43 -5.29 7.51
C LEU A 160 -5.98 -6.73 7.21
N ILE A 161 -5.06 -6.89 6.27
CA ILE A 161 -4.37 -8.16 6.03
C ILE A 161 -2.87 -7.91 5.88
N PHE A 162 -2.06 -8.79 6.48
CA PHE A 162 -0.61 -8.67 6.54
C PHE A 162 0.06 -9.89 5.95
N PHE A 163 1.07 -9.66 5.12
CA PHE A 163 1.89 -10.68 4.51
C PHE A 163 3.38 -10.41 4.72
N ARG A 164 4.19 -11.47 4.63
CA ARG A 164 5.65 -11.39 4.46
C ARG A 164 6.06 -12.19 3.24
N MET A 165 7.20 -11.83 2.65
CA MET A 165 7.84 -12.64 1.62
C MET A 165 8.95 -13.53 2.20
N LYS A 166 9.18 -14.68 1.55
CA LYS A 166 10.40 -15.50 1.69
C LYS A 166 10.86 -15.91 0.30
N GLY A 167 11.86 -15.21 -0.24
CA GLY A 167 12.15 -15.24 -1.67
C GLY A 167 10.91 -14.85 -2.48
N ALA A 168 10.55 -15.63 -3.49
CA ALA A 168 9.36 -15.36 -4.32
C ALA A 168 8.00 -15.73 -3.66
N ASN A 169 8.00 -16.40 -2.51
CA ASN A 169 6.77 -16.87 -1.86
C ASN A 169 6.21 -15.81 -0.90
N VAL A 170 4.89 -15.80 -0.73
CA VAL A 170 4.15 -14.85 0.11
C VAL A 170 3.36 -15.64 1.16
N TYR A 171 3.41 -15.19 2.41
CA TYR A 171 2.79 -15.87 3.54
C TYR A 171 1.95 -14.89 4.34
N ASN A 172 0.73 -15.30 4.73
CA ASN A 172 -0.11 -14.53 5.64
C ASN A 172 0.52 -14.55 7.04
N VAL A 173 0.70 -13.37 7.63
CA VAL A 173 1.23 -13.18 8.98
C VAL A 173 0.29 -12.34 9.84
N SER A 174 -0.97 -12.17 9.43
CA SER A 174 -1.99 -11.38 10.13
C SER A 174 -2.09 -11.71 11.62
N GLN A 175 -1.90 -12.96 12.01
CA GLN A 175 -1.90 -13.38 13.42
C GLN A 175 -0.90 -12.62 14.32
N LEU A 176 0.15 -12.03 13.77
CA LEU A 176 1.12 -11.21 14.52
C LEU A 176 0.58 -9.80 14.84
N PHE A 177 -0.49 -9.38 14.18
CA PHE A 177 -1.07 -8.03 14.26
C PHE A 177 -2.39 -8.00 15.03
N TRP A 178 -2.56 -8.91 15.99
CA TRP A 178 -3.76 -8.97 16.82
C TRP A 178 -4.08 -7.64 17.51
N THR A 179 -3.06 -6.91 17.96
CA THR A 179 -3.24 -5.60 18.58
C THR A 179 -3.77 -4.55 17.60
N ASP A 180 -3.38 -4.59 16.33
CA ASP A 180 -3.95 -3.71 15.31
C ASP A 180 -5.44 -4.04 15.08
N TYR A 181 -5.79 -5.33 15.02
CA TYR A 181 -7.19 -5.74 14.90
C TYR A 181 -8.04 -5.33 16.10
N GLN A 182 -7.55 -5.53 17.32
CA GLN A 182 -8.26 -5.13 18.53
C GLN A 182 -8.50 -3.62 18.54
N ARG A 183 -7.49 -2.82 18.18
CA ARG A 183 -7.63 -1.38 18.07
C ARG A 183 -8.69 -0.97 17.04
N GLU A 184 -8.71 -1.58 15.86
CA GLU A 184 -9.74 -1.26 14.85
C GLU A 184 -11.16 -1.63 15.32
N ILE A 185 -11.29 -2.76 16.02
CA ILE A 185 -12.57 -3.18 16.60
C ILE A 185 -13.01 -2.21 17.69
N GLU A 186 -12.10 -1.75 18.54
CA GLU A 186 -12.37 -0.76 19.60
C GLU A 186 -12.76 0.60 19.00
N ASP A 187 -12.01 1.07 18.00
CA ASP A 187 -12.31 2.32 17.30
C ASP A 187 -13.67 2.27 16.61
N ALA A 188 -13.99 1.16 15.94
CA ALA A 188 -15.30 0.93 15.33
C ALA A 188 -16.41 0.96 16.40
N LYS A 189 -16.22 0.26 17.52
CA LYS A 189 -17.19 0.25 18.64
C LYS A 189 -17.40 1.63 19.25
N ASN A 190 -16.33 2.43 19.39
CA ASN A 190 -16.41 3.79 19.92
C ASN A 190 -17.16 4.74 18.98
N GLY A 191 -17.24 4.42 17.69
CA GLY A 191 -18.04 5.16 16.70
C GLY A 191 -19.53 4.83 16.71
N ILE A 192 -19.95 3.77 17.41
CA ILE A 192 -21.36 3.34 17.49
C ILE A 192 -22.04 4.06 18.66
N SER A 193 -23.19 4.69 18.41
CA SER A 193 -23.97 5.31 19.49
C SER A 193 -24.47 4.25 20.48
N LYS A 194 -24.77 4.66 21.71
CA LYS A 194 -25.29 3.71 22.71
C LYS A 194 -26.62 3.11 22.26
N GLU A 195 -27.46 3.92 21.61
CA GLU A 195 -28.75 3.52 21.06
C GLU A 195 -28.60 2.46 19.96
N ASP A 196 -27.63 2.65 19.05
CA ASP A 196 -27.35 1.69 17.96
C ASP A 196 -26.73 0.39 18.51
N ALA A 197 -25.82 0.50 19.49
CA ALA A 197 -25.23 -0.66 20.15
C ALA A 197 -26.29 -1.50 20.90
N GLU A 198 -27.26 -0.85 21.55
CA GLU A 198 -28.41 -1.53 22.17
C GLU A 198 -29.36 -2.15 21.14
N ALA A 199 -29.48 -1.57 19.94
CA ALA A 199 -30.29 -2.15 18.87
C ALA A 199 -29.64 -3.43 18.29
N LEU A 200 -28.32 -3.42 18.12
CA LEU A 200 -27.55 -4.56 17.61
C LEU A 200 -27.57 -5.79 18.55
N THR A 201 -27.81 -5.60 19.84
CA THR A 201 -27.80 -6.68 20.85
C THR A 201 -29.19 -7.23 21.19
N LYS A 202 -30.27 -6.56 20.77
CA LYS A 202 -31.65 -6.95 21.13
C LYS A 202 -32.20 -8.14 20.35
N GLU A 203 -31.60 -8.50 19.21
CA GLU A 203 -32.05 -9.68 18.42
C GLU A 203 -31.56 -11.03 18.98
N GLU A 204 -30.60 -11.06 19.90
CA GLU A 204 -30.09 -12.32 20.50
C GLU A 204 -30.71 -12.67 21.87
N GLY A 205 -31.87 -12.10 22.23
CA GLY A 205 -32.61 -12.53 23.42
C GLY A 205 -33.34 -13.86 23.20
N GLU A 206 -33.34 -14.77 24.19
CA GLU A 206 -33.89 -16.16 24.18
C GLU A 206 -35.35 -16.35 23.69
N ASN A 207 -36.04 -15.32 23.22
CA ASN A 207 -37.36 -15.39 22.59
C ASN A 207 -37.46 -14.57 21.28
N ALA A 208 -36.34 -14.24 20.64
CA ALA A 208 -36.35 -13.59 19.35
C ALA A 208 -36.99 -14.52 18.32
N LYS A 209 -38.23 -14.20 17.92
CA LYS A 209 -38.81 -14.81 16.73
C LYS A 209 -37.92 -14.39 15.55
N PRO A 210 -37.58 -15.33 14.64
CA PRO A 210 -36.84 -14.97 13.45
C PRO A 210 -37.53 -13.78 12.77
N PRO A 211 -36.78 -12.78 12.30
CA PRO A 211 -37.35 -11.64 11.62
C PRO A 211 -38.29 -12.12 10.51
N GLN A 212 -39.52 -11.61 10.51
CA GLN A 212 -40.49 -12.00 9.49
C GLN A 212 -40.07 -11.40 8.15
N GLU A 213 -40.27 -12.15 7.07
CA GLU A 213 -39.96 -11.72 5.72
C GLU A 213 -40.67 -10.39 5.39
N GLY A 214 -39.90 -9.30 5.42
CA GLY A 214 -40.37 -7.95 5.11
C GLY A 214 -40.26 -6.93 6.25
N ASP A 215 -39.67 -7.30 7.40
CA ASP A 215 -39.38 -6.33 8.45
C ASP A 215 -38.27 -5.35 8.01
N PRO A 216 -38.52 -4.03 7.94
CA PRO A 216 -37.54 -3.04 7.49
C PRO A 216 -36.35 -2.87 8.45
N LYS A 217 -36.37 -3.52 9.63
CA LYS A 217 -35.23 -3.56 10.56
C LYS A 217 -34.44 -4.87 10.52
N ALA A 218 -34.89 -5.87 9.76
CA ALA A 218 -34.16 -7.11 9.59
C ALA A 218 -33.06 -6.92 8.54
N ILE A 219 -31.81 -7.20 8.94
CA ILE A 219 -30.72 -7.40 8.00
C ILE A 219 -30.97 -8.76 7.32
N HIS A 220 -31.57 -8.70 6.13
CA HIS A 220 -31.93 -9.88 5.35
C HIS A 220 -30.73 -10.44 4.63
N LEU A 221 -29.90 -11.21 5.34
CA LEU A 221 -28.94 -12.12 4.72
C LEU A 221 -29.70 -13.19 3.92
N ARG A 222 -30.02 -12.88 2.67
CA ARG A 222 -30.54 -13.88 1.72
C ARG A 222 -29.39 -14.78 1.32
N SER A 223 -29.42 -16.01 1.83
CA SER A 223 -28.62 -17.11 1.35
C SER A 223 -28.79 -17.28 -0.16
N VAL A 224 -27.68 -17.25 -0.89
CA VAL A 224 -27.56 -17.76 -2.26
C VAL A 224 -26.97 -19.17 -2.23
#